data_AF-A0A3U2RW16-F1
#
_entry.id   AF-A0A3U2RW16-F1
#
_cell.length_a   1.000
_cell.length_b   1.000
_cell.length_c   1.000
_cell.angle_alpha   90.00
_cell.angle_beta   90.00
_cell.angle_gamma   90.00
#
_symmetry.space_group_name_H-M   'P 1'
#
loop_
_entity.id
_entity.type
_entity.pdbx_description
1 polymer ?
#
loop_
_entity_poly.entity_id
_entity_poly.type
_entity_poly.pdbx_seq_one_letter_code
_entity_poly.pdbx_strand_id
1 'polypeptide(L)'
;MEDFPLSNNSSTEPGWLTPVSGDPDYDEALDRLLSQWVRNVSGLPTVMVRPRWQKDQPPLLPAETNWCAFGVTGWPIDNSPAFTNQTEEGAQLWRHETFECMASFYGPAGMTFASRFRDGISVAQNNAELNALGLSMGDYTGLTPFPELINQQWVRRYDITVRLRRKVVREYGIKSLVDAPVSFFGD
;
A
#
# COMPACT_ATOMS: atom_id res chain seq x y z
N MET A 1 25.28 23.34 -22.31
CA MET A 1 24.79 22.22 -21.47
C MET A 1 24.71 21.06 -22.44
N GLU A 2 25.63 20.10 -22.35
CA GLU A 2 25.58 18.92 -23.22
C GLU A 2 24.31 18.13 -22.89
N ASP A 3 23.51 17.88 -23.91
CA ASP A 3 22.29 17.09 -23.82
C ASP A 3 22.76 15.62 -23.79
N PHE A 4 22.87 15.06 -22.58
CA PHE A 4 23.22 13.64 -22.44
C PHE A 4 22.09 12.82 -23.07
N PRO A 5 22.37 11.95 -24.05
CA PRO A 5 21.33 11.15 -24.68
C PRO A 5 20.59 10.35 -23.60
N LEU A 6 19.26 10.44 -23.62
CA LEU A 6 18.40 9.63 -22.76
C LEU A 6 18.70 8.15 -23.04
N SER A 7 19.09 7.43 -22.00
CA SER A 7 19.31 5.99 -22.04
C SER A 7 18.13 5.29 -22.70
N ASN A 8 18.41 4.26 -23.50
CA ASN A 8 17.39 3.40 -24.11
C ASN A 8 16.61 2.52 -23.09
N ASN A 9 16.85 2.72 -21.79
CA ASN A 9 16.27 1.97 -20.68
C ASN A 9 16.57 0.45 -20.73
N SER A 10 17.73 0.08 -21.27
CA SER A 10 18.25 -1.28 -21.29
C SER A 10 19.71 -1.33 -20.84
N SER A 11 20.12 -2.46 -20.25
CA SER A 11 21.50 -2.67 -19.78
C SER A 11 22.54 -2.81 -20.90
N THR A 12 22.15 -2.66 -22.17
CA THR A 12 23.07 -2.69 -23.31
C THR A 12 23.85 -1.38 -23.50
N GLU A 13 23.41 -0.30 -22.87
CA GLU A 13 24.04 1.01 -22.92
C GLU A 13 24.18 1.61 -21.52
N PRO A 14 25.17 2.49 -21.27
CA PRO A 14 25.26 3.22 -20.01
C PRO A 14 24.02 4.07 -19.75
N GLY A 15 23.52 4.08 -18.51
CA GLY A 15 22.38 4.92 -18.14
C GLY A 15 21.59 4.38 -16.95
N TRP A 16 20.50 5.08 -16.63
CA TRP A 16 19.58 4.69 -15.57
C TRP A 16 18.49 3.78 -16.12
N LEU A 17 18.15 2.73 -15.36
CA LEU A 17 17.03 1.85 -15.67
C LEU A 17 15.82 2.18 -14.80
N THR A 18 14.66 2.24 -15.42
CA THR A 18 13.34 2.31 -14.80
C THR A 18 12.55 1.05 -15.16
N PRO A 19 11.60 0.63 -14.30
CA PRO A 19 10.76 -0.51 -14.62
C PRO A 19 10.06 -0.35 -15.97
N VAL A 20 10.06 -1.40 -16.79
CA VAL A 20 9.31 -1.47 -18.06
C VAL A 20 7.90 -2.03 -17.87
N SER A 21 7.63 -2.64 -16.71
CA SER A 21 6.29 -3.02 -16.28
C SER A 21 5.56 -1.85 -15.64
N GLY A 22 4.23 -1.93 -15.52
CA GLY A 22 3.45 -1.00 -14.71
C GLY A 22 3.80 -1.07 -13.22
N ASP A 23 3.49 0.00 -12.49
CA ASP A 23 3.57 0.04 -11.03
C ASP A 23 2.30 -0.56 -10.38
N PRO A 24 2.40 -1.11 -9.15
CA PRO A 24 1.22 -1.49 -8.39
C PRO A 24 0.40 -0.24 -8.00
N ASP A 25 -0.85 -0.45 -7.57
CA ASP A 25 -1.69 0.64 -7.11
C ASP A 25 -1.07 1.37 -5.90
N TYR A 26 -0.80 2.65 -6.06
CA TYR A 26 -0.39 3.56 -4.98
C TYR A 26 -1.41 4.68 -4.82
N ASP A 27 -1.22 5.51 -3.79
CA ASP A 27 -2.00 6.72 -3.53
C ASP A 27 -3.52 6.48 -3.62
N GLU A 28 -4.23 7.26 -4.43
CA GLU A 28 -5.69 7.19 -4.55
C GLU A 28 -6.19 5.81 -5.00
N ALA A 29 -5.43 5.10 -5.83
CA ALA A 29 -5.80 3.75 -6.28
C ALA A 29 -5.77 2.76 -5.12
N LEU A 30 -4.74 2.81 -4.28
CA LEU A 30 -4.66 2.00 -3.07
C LEU A 30 -5.74 2.41 -2.05
N ASP A 31 -5.99 3.71 -1.88
CA ASP A 31 -7.03 4.21 -0.98
C ASP A 31 -8.43 3.72 -1.38
N ARG A 32 -8.72 3.55 -2.68
CA ARG A 32 -9.99 2.96 -3.13
C ARG A 32 -10.14 1.50 -2.67
N LEU A 33 -9.08 0.71 -2.75
CA LEU A 33 -9.08 -0.69 -2.26
C LEU A 33 -9.25 -0.74 -0.73
N LEU A 34 -8.50 0.10 -0.02
CA LEU A 34 -8.56 0.18 1.45
C LEU A 34 -9.93 0.69 1.93
N SER A 35 -10.54 1.65 1.23
CA SER A 35 -11.90 2.12 1.52
C SER A 35 -12.91 0.98 1.40
N GLN A 36 -12.83 0.18 0.32
CA GLN A 36 -13.68 -0.99 0.13
C GLN A 36 -13.51 -2.03 1.23
N TRP A 37 -12.28 -2.28 1.64
CA TRP A 37 -11.99 -3.20 2.73
C TRP A 37 -12.56 -2.69 4.07
N VAL A 38 -12.24 -1.46 4.46
CA VAL A 38 -12.69 -0.86 5.73
C VAL A 38 -14.22 -0.79 5.80
N ARG A 39 -14.91 -0.37 4.73
CA ARG A 39 -16.38 -0.28 4.73
C ARG A 39 -17.03 -1.66 4.87
N ASN A 40 -16.55 -2.66 4.14
CA ASN A 40 -17.17 -3.98 4.10
C ASN A 40 -16.97 -4.72 5.44
N VAL A 41 -15.78 -4.59 6.04
CA VAL A 41 -15.46 -5.29 7.29
C VAL A 41 -16.03 -4.56 8.51
N SER A 42 -16.02 -3.22 8.53
CA SER A 42 -16.64 -2.46 9.63
C SER A 42 -18.17 -2.43 9.55
N GLY A 43 -18.76 -2.64 8.37
CA GLY A 43 -20.19 -2.48 8.13
C GLY A 43 -20.67 -1.02 8.17
N LEU A 44 -19.77 -0.04 8.01
CA LEU A 44 -20.13 1.36 7.82
C LEU A 44 -20.69 1.58 6.40
N PRO A 45 -21.69 2.48 6.22
CA PRO A 45 -22.14 2.89 4.89
C PRO A 45 -21.00 3.49 4.06
N THR A 46 -21.06 3.34 2.74
CA THR A 46 -19.98 3.75 1.81
C THR A 46 -19.49 5.19 2.00
N VAL A 47 -20.41 6.14 2.19
CA VAL A 47 -20.09 7.58 2.37
C VAL A 47 -19.49 7.94 3.73
N MET A 48 -19.45 6.96 4.66
CA MET A 48 -18.97 7.11 6.03
C MET A 48 -17.56 6.54 6.24
N VAL A 49 -16.89 6.06 5.19
CA VAL A 49 -15.47 5.67 5.23
C VAL A 49 -14.70 6.61 4.30
N ARG A 50 -13.88 7.48 4.88
CA ARG A 50 -13.23 8.59 4.17
C ARG A 50 -11.71 8.45 4.25
N PRO A 51 -10.99 8.57 3.12
CA PRO A 51 -9.54 8.63 3.17
C PRO A 51 -9.08 9.93 3.84
N ARG A 52 -7.98 9.87 4.59
CA ARG A 52 -7.37 11.04 5.25
C ARG A 52 -6.85 12.06 4.24
N TRP A 53 -6.34 11.55 3.11
CA TRP A 53 -5.79 12.37 2.04
C TRP A 53 -6.79 12.39 0.89
N GLN A 54 -7.34 13.57 0.62
CA GLN A 54 -8.24 13.83 -0.50
C GLN A 54 -7.81 15.16 -1.12
N LYS A 55 -7.82 15.23 -2.45
CA LYS A 55 -7.50 16.46 -3.19
C LYS A 55 -8.33 17.64 -2.69
N ASP A 56 -9.64 17.43 -2.60
CA ASP A 56 -10.59 18.37 -2.05
C ASP A 56 -11.05 17.85 -0.68
N GLN A 57 -10.70 18.55 0.39
CA GLN A 57 -11.06 18.13 1.75
C GLN A 57 -12.52 18.51 2.05
N PRO A 58 -13.43 17.54 2.22
CA PRO A 58 -14.79 17.85 2.61
C PRO A 58 -14.83 18.31 4.08
N PRO A 59 -15.86 19.07 4.49
CA PRO A 59 -16.08 19.40 5.88
C PRO A 59 -16.14 18.14 6.77
N LEU A 60 -15.57 18.26 7.98
CA LEU A 60 -15.68 17.22 8.99
C LEU A 60 -17.14 16.99 9.38
N LEU A 61 -17.48 15.73 9.62
CA LEU A 61 -18.84 15.34 9.98
C LEU A 61 -19.17 15.74 11.42
N PRO A 62 -20.46 16.00 11.74
CA PRO A 62 -20.90 16.27 13.11
C PRO A 62 -20.52 15.14 14.07
N ALA A 63 -20.29 15.48 15.34
CA ALA A 63 -19.90 14.54 16.39
C ALA A 63 -20.87 13.36 16.57
N GLU A 64 -22.15 13.55 16.23
CA GLU A 64 -23.19 12.52 16.32
C GLU A 64 -23.21 11.54 15.14
N THR A 65 -22.34 11.75 14.15
CA THR A 65 -22.26 10.89 12.96
C THR A 65 -21.25 9.78 13.19
N ASN A 66 -21.62 8.53 12.91
CA ASN A 66 -20.68 7.41 12.91
C ASN A 66 -19.93 7.36 11.57
N TRP A 67 -18.61 7.46 11.62
CA TRP A 67 -17.77 7.41 10.42
C TRP A 67 -16.35 6.95 10.74
N CYS A 68 -15.57 6.66 9.71
CA CYS A 68 -14.18 6.24 9.80
C CYS A 68 -13.30 7.08 8.88
N ALA A 69 -12.20 7.60 9.43
CA ALA A 69 -11.08 8.12 8.64
C ALA A 69 -10.01 7.04 8.52
N PHE A 70 -9.57 6.71 7.30
CA PHE A 70 -8.52 5.72 7.08
C PHE A 70 -7.39 6.26 6.19
N GLY A 71 -6.23 5.62 6.20
CA GLY A 71 -5.18 5.89 5.23
C GLY A 71 -3.88 5.20 5.58
N VAL A 72 -2.96 5.14 4.62
CA VAL A 72 -1.60 4.67 4.85
C VAL A 72 -0.83 5.72 5.66
N THR A 73 -0.28 5.33 6.81
CA THR A 73 0.44 6.21 7.73
C THR A 73 1.93 5.90 7.83
N GLY A 74 2.37 4.78 7.26
CA GLY A 74 3.76 4.36 7.31
C GLY A 74 4.10 3.29 6.30
N TRP A 75 5.36 3.33 5.85
CA TRP A 75 5.99 2.30 5.04
C TRP A 75 7.22 1.82 5.80
N PRO A 76 7.12 0.75 6.60
CA PRO A 76 8.27 0.13 7.22
C PRO A 76 9.34 -0.20 6.18
N ILE A 77 10.60 -0.01 6.56
CA ILE A 77 11.74 -0.27 5.67
C ILE A 77 11.75 -1.75 5.27
N ASP A 78 11.85 -2.00 3.97
CA ASP A 78 12.22 -3.29 3.40
C ASP A 78 13.43 -3.11 2.48
N ASN A 79 14.58 -3.58 2.95
CA ASN A 79 15.88 -3.49 2.27
C ASN A 79 16.27 -4.80 1.58
N SER A 80 15.33 -5.70 1.33
CA SER A 80 15.63 -7.04 0.79
C SER A 80 14.85 -7.37 -0.49
N PRO A 81 14.90 -6.52 -1.55
CA PRO A 81 14.40 -6.93 -2.85
C PRO A 81 15.26 -8.06 -3.42
N ALA A 82 14.66 -8.96 -4.19
CA ALA A 82 15.35 -10.01 -4.91
C ALA A 82 15.27 -9.74 -6.43
N PHE A 83 16.41 -9.76 -7.13
CA PHE A 83 16.40 -9.89 -8.58
C PHE A 83 16.32 -11.37 -8.94
N THR A 84 15.35 -11.73 -9.78
CA THR A 84 15.04 -13.10 -10.18
C THR A 84 14.41 -13.13 -11.57
N ASN A 85 14.07 -14.32 -12.06
CA ASN A 85 13.48 -14.56 -13.39
C ASN A 85 14.24 -13.82 -14.50
N GLN A 86 15.54 -14.04 -14.54
CA GLN A 86 16.43 -13.51 -15.55
C GLN A 86 16.16 -14.22 -16.89
N THR A 87 15.76 -13.46 -17.91
CA THR A 87 15.62 -13.93 -19.31
C THR A 87 16.62 -13.21 -20.21
N GLU A 88 16.63 -13.49 -21.51
CA GLU A 88 17.43 -12.71 -22.47
C GLU A 88 16.99 -11.24 -22.50
N GLU A 89 15.71 -10.99 -22.27
CA GLU A 89 15.01 -9.72 -22.46
C GLU A 89 15.04 -8.82 -21.23
N GLY A 90 15.15 -9.39 -20.03
CA GLY A 90 15.07 -8.61 -18.79
C GLY A 90 15.25 -9.44 -17.52
N ALA A 91 15.10 -8.74 -16.40
CA ALA A 91 15.13 -9.30 -15.05
C ALA A 91 13.94 -8.77 -14.24
N GLN A 92 13.46 -9.56 -13.29
CA GLN A 92 12.40 -9.13 -12.39
C GLN A 92 12.96 -8.79 -11.01
N LEU A 93 12.65 -7.60 -10.50
CA LEU A 93 12.79 -7.25 -9.09
C LEU A 93 11.51 -7.64 -8.37
N TRP A 94 11.63 -8.54 -7.40
CA TRP A 94 10.56 -8.96 -6.51
C TRP A 94 10.75 -8.32 -5.13
N ARG A 95 9.67 -7.77 -4.57
CA ARG A 95 9.64 -7.21 -3.22
C ARG A 95 8.35 -7.60 -2.51
N HIS A 96 8.44 -7.84 -1.21
CA HIS A 96 7.27 -8.01 -0.34
C HIS A 96 7.07 -6.74 0.48
N GLU A 97 6.35 -5.77 -0.09
CA GLU A 97 6.10 -4.51 0.58
C GLU A 97 5.18 -4.72 1.79
N THR A 98 5.52 -4.07 2.91
CA THR A 98 4.67 -3.93 4.08
C THR A 98 4.33 -2.46 4.27
N PHE A 99 3.08 -2.16 4.66
CA PHE A 99 2.65 -0.79 4.98
C PHE A 99 1.63 -0.78 6.11
N GLU A 100 1.55 0.35 6.79
CA GLU A 100 0.69 0.58 7.94
C GLU A 100 -0.55 1.37 7.51
N CYS A 101 -1.73 0.77 7.60
CA CYS A 101 -3.01 1.42 7.38
C CYS A 101 -3.69 1.72 8.71
N MET A 102 -3.90 3.00 9.03
CA MET A 102 -4.57 3.43 10.26
C MET A 102 -6.02 3.79 9.99
N ALA A 103 -6.95 3.13 10.70
CA ALA A 103 -8.37 3.45 10.72
C ALA A 103 -8.76 4.08 12.07
N SER A 104 -9.36 5.27 12.01
CA SER A 104 -9.90 6.02 13.15
C SER A 104 -11.42 6.05 13.07
N PHE A 105 -12.09 5.52 14.08
CA PHE A 105 -13.55 5.48 14.15
C PHE A 105 -14.10 6.56 15.07
N TYR A 106 -15.15 7.24 14.62
CA TYR A 106 -15.80 8.36 15.28
C TYR A 106 -17.30 8.10 15.45
N GLY A 107 -17.94 8.94 16.28
CA GLY A 107 -19.38 8.94 16.51
C GLY A 107 -19.83 8.15 17.74
N PRO A 108 -21.13 8.21 18.09
CA PRO A 108 -21.68 7.57 19.29
C PRO A 108 -21.44 6.06 19.36
N ALA A 109 -21.35 5.40 18.20
CA ALA A 109 -21.09 3.96 18.08
C ALA A 109 -19.67 3.66 17.56
N GLY A 110 -18.73 4.61 17.64
CA GLY A 110 -17.37 4.46 17.10
C GLY A 110 -16.64 3.20 17.60
N MET A 111 -16.73 2.90 18.91
CA MET A 111 -16.14 1.67 19.48
C MET A 111 -16.78 0.39 18.92
N THR A 112 -18.10 0.41 18.67
CA THR A 112 -18.81 -0.74 18.09
C THR A 112 -18.30 -1.03 16.69
N PHE A 113 -18.14 -0.01 15.84
CA PHE A 113 -17.60 -0.17 14.50
C PHE A 113 -16.12 -0.57 14.51
N ALA A 114 -15.31 0.04 15.38
CA ALA A 114 -13.91 -0.31 15.56
C ALA A 114 -13.72 -1.78 16.00
N SER A 115 -14.53 -2.24 16.96
CA SER A 115 -14.49 -3.62 17.45
C SER A 115 -14.94 -4.61 16.38
N ARG A 116 -16.02 -4.30 15.65
CA ARG A 116 -16.46 -5.12 14.52
C ARG A 116 -15.38 -5.22 13.45
N PHE A 117 -14.72 -4.11 13.13
CA PHE A 117 -13.62 -4.11 12.19
C PHE A 117 -12.46 -4.99 12.66
N ARG A 118 -12.00 -4.81 13.91
CA ARG A 118 -10.95 -5.62 14.54
C ARG A 118 -11.26 -7.13 14.50
N ASP A 119 -12.48 -7.51 14.84
CA ASP A 119 -12.85 -8.93 14.84
C ASP A 119 -13.02 -9.45 13.41
N GLY A 120 -13.56 -8.61 12.53
CA GLY A 120 -13.78 -8.91 11.11
C GLY A 120 -12.49 -9.12 10.31
N ILE A 121 -11.40 -8.41 10.62
CA ILE A 121 -10.09 -8.63 9.96
C ILE A 121 -9.46 -9.98 10.34
N SER A 122 -9.92 -10.64 11.41
CA SER A 122 -9.48 -12.00 11.79
C SER A 122 -10.31 -13.10 11.11
N VAL A 123 -11.41 -12.76 10.44
CA VAL A 123 -12.27 -13.74 9.77
C VAL A 123 -11.61 -14.22 8.48
N ALA A 124 -11.46 -15.53 8.30
CA ALA A 124 -10.77 -16.12 7.16
C ALA A 124 -11.40 -15.74 5.80
N GLN A 125 -12.74 -15.70 5.72
CA GLN A 125 -13.44 -15.28 4.50
C GLN A 125 -13.14 -13.82 4.14
N ASN A 126 -13.14 -12.90 5.11
CA ASN A 126 -12.79 -11.50 4.86
C ASN A 126 -11.33 -11.35 4.43
N ASN A 127 -10.43 -12.17 4.96
CA ASN A 127 -9.03 -12.21 4.51
C ASN A 127 -8.90 -12.77 3.09
N ALA A 128 -9.73 -13.74 2.69
CA ALA A 128 -9.74 -14.23 1.32
C ALA A 128 -10.17 -13.13 0.32
N GLU A 129 -11.16 -12.32 0.67
CA GLU A 129 -11.55 -11.14 -0.12
C GLU A 129 -10.42 -10.10 -0.19
N LEU A 130 -9.71 -9.85 0.92
CA LEU A 130 -8.54 -8.97 0.93
C LEU A 130 -7.41 -9.50 0.03
N ASN A 131 -7.15 -10.81 0.07
CA ASN A 131 -6.17 -11.48 -0.79
C ASN A 131 -6.53 -11.35 -2.27
N ALA A 132 -7.82 -11.39 -2.62
CA ALA A 132 -8.28 -11.16 -4.00
C ALA A 132 -7.99 -9.73 -4.50
N LEU A 133 -7.83 -8.75 -3.59
CA LEU A 133 -7.36 -7.39 -3.90
C LEU A 133 -5.82 -7.29 -3.97
N GLY A 134 -5.10 -8.42 -3.89
CA GLY A 134 -3.63 -8.45 -3.90
C GLY A 134 -2.97 -8.02 -2.58
N LEU A 135 -3.74 -7.91 -1.50
CA LEU A 135 -3.28 -7.51 -0.18
C LEU A 135 -3.42 -8.66 0.81
N SER A 136 -2.54 -8.75 1.79
CA SER A 136 -2.65 -9.71 2.88
C SER A 136 -2.50 -9.02 4.23
N MET A 137 -3.24 -9.50 5.22
CA MET A 137 -3.18 -9.00 6.59
C MET A 137 -1.95 -9.61 7.29
N GLY A 138 -1.12 -8.75 7.89
CA GLY A 138 0.03 -9.14 8.71
C GLY A 138 -0.33 -9.19 10.18
N ASP A 139 -0.24 -8.04 10.85
CA ASP A 139 -0.60 -7.87 12.25
C ASP A 139 -1.38 -6.56 12.45
N TYR A 140 -1.86 -6.31 13.68
CA TYR A 140 -2.60 -5.10 14.01
C TYR A 140 -2.40 -4.69 15.47
N THR A 141 -2.60 -3.41 15.76
CA THR A 141 -2.55 -2.86 17.12
C THR A 141 -3.84 -3.12 17.90
N GLY A 142 -3.80 -2.89 19.21
CA GLY A 142 -5.04 -2.75 19.98
C GLY A 142 -5.88 -1.54 19.53
N LEU A 143 -7.12 -1.47 20.02
CA LEU A 143 -7.96 -0.28 19.88
C LEU A 143 -7.53 0.78 20.88
N THR A 144 -7.11 1.94 20.39
CA THR A 144 -6.68 3.06 21.25
C THR A 144 -7.75 4.16 21.27
N PRO A 145 -8.43 4.38 22.40
CA PRO A 145 -9.32 5.53 22.54
C PRO A 145 -8.50 6.83 22.66
N PHE A 146 -8.90 7.87 21.94
CA PHE A 146 -8.25 9.17 21.95
C PHE A 146 -9.28 10.31 21.93
N PRO A 147 -9.17 11.34 22.78
CA PRO A 147 -10.01 12.53 22.69
C PRO A 147 -9.49 13.46 21.59
N GLU A 148 -10.33 13.81 20.62
CA GLU A 148 -9.99 14.75 19.54
C GLU A 148 -10.91 15.97 19.59
N LEU A 149 -10.36 17.17 19.36
CA LEU A 149 -11.15 18.38 19.30
C LEU A 149 -11.54 18.67 17.84
N ILE A 150 -12.82 18.51 17.50
CA ILE A 150 -13.37 18.76 16.16
C ILE A 150 -14.47 19.81 16.28
N ASN A 151 -14.42 20.88 15.48
CA ASN A 151 -15.42 21.95 15.48
C ASN A 151 -15.75 22.48 16.90
N GLN A 152 -14.72 22.71 17.72
CA GLN A 152 -14.82 23.16 19.13
C GLN A 152 -15.54 22.18 20.08
N GLN A 153 -15.76 20.94 19.67
CA GLN A 153 -16.33 19.87 20.49
C GLN A 153 -15.33 18.73 20.66
N TRP A 154 -15.16 18.26 21.90
CA TRP A 154 -14.39 17.05 22.17
C TRP A 154 -15.17 15.82 21.74
N VAL A 155 -14.60 15.06 20.83
CA VAL A 155 -15.15 13.80 20.32
C VAL A 155 -14.26 12.63 20.73
N ARG A 156 -14.87 11.45 20.86
CA ARG A 156 -14.12 10.21 21.05
C ARG A 156 -13.74 9.64 19.70
N ARG A 157 -12.45 9.33 19.55
CA ARG A 157 -11.88 8.61 18.44
C ARG A 157 -11.35 7.26 18.92
N TYR A 158 -11.46 6.23 18.09
CA TYR A 158 -10.88 4.91 18.35
C TYR A 158 -9.98 4.50 17.20
N ASP A 159 -8.69 4.34 17.48
CA ASP A 159 -7.67 4.07 16.47
C ASP A 159 -7.28 2.60 16.46
N ILE A 160 -7.07 2.07 15.26
CA ILE A 160 -6.42 0.78 14.99
C ILE A 160 -5.49 0.94 13.79
N THR A 161 -4.28 0.41 13.91
CA THR A 161 -3.34 0.31 12.79
C THR A 161 -3.20 -1.15 12.40
N VAL A 162 -3.37 -1.44 11.11
CA VAL A 162 -3.20 -2.77 10.53
C VAL A 162 -2.01 -2.74 9.58
N ARG A 163 -1.08 -3.68 9.76
CA ARG A 163 0.02 -3.91 8.83
C ARG A 163 -0.46 -4.81 7.70
N LEU A 164 -0.44 -4.28 6.50
CA LEU A 164 -0.79 -4.98 5.28
C LEU A 164 0.47 -5.29 4.47
N ARG A 165 0.43 -6.37 3.71
CA ARG A 165 1.52 -6.82 2.86
C ARG A 165 1.06 -7.09 1.45
N ARG A 166 1.93 -6.88 0.48
CA ARG A 166 1.71 -7.25 -0.91
C ARG A 166 3.00 -7.68 -1.59
N LYS A 167 2.89 -8.48 -2.64
CA LYS A 167 4.02 -8.76 -3.54
C LYS A 167 4.04 -7.69 -4.64
N VAL A 168 5.19 -7.08 -4.84
CA VAL A 168 5.48 -6.18 -5.94
C VAL A 168 6.49 -6.85 -6.86
N VAL A 169 6.21 -6.79 -8.16
CA VAL A 169 7.09 -7.27 -9.22
C VAL A 169 7.34 -6.11 -10.16
N ARG A 170 8.60 -5.80 -10.42
CA ARG A 170 9.03 -4.80 -11.40
C ARG A 170 9.94 -5.46 -12.41
N GLU A 171 9.67 -5.26 -13.68
CA GLU A 171 10.51 -5.78 -14.75
C GLU A 171 11.50 -4.70 -15.20
N TYR A 172 12.77 -5.07 -15.35
CA TYR A 172 13.82 -4.18 -15.83
C TYR A 172 14.43 -4.75 -17.11
N GLY A 173 14.82 -3.88 -18.04
CA GLY A 173 15.53 -4.24 -19.27
C GLY A 173 16.98 -4.69 -19.08
N ILE A 174 17.26 -5.44 -18.01
CA ILE A 174 18.57 -6.03 -17.67
C ILE A 174 18.72 -7.32 -18.47
N LYS A 175 19.46 -7.25 -19.57
CA LYS A 175 19.71 -8.37 -20.48
C LYS A 175 20.69 -9.37 -19.87
N SER A 176 20.48 -10.64 -20.18
CA SER A 176 21.46 -11.70 -19.85
C SER A 176 22.67 -11.62 -20.78
N LEU A 177 23.85 -12.00 -20.25
CA LEU A 177 25.01 -12.26 -21.09
C LEU A 177 24.82 -13.62 -21.78
N VAL A 178 24.47 -13.60 -23.07
CA VAL A 178 24.18 -14.81 -23.86
C VAL A 178 25.46 -15.44 -24.42
N ASP A 179 26.44 -14.61 -24.79
CA ASP A 179 27.74 -15.05 -25.28
C ASP A 179 28.82 -14.00 -24.95
N ALA A 180 30.05 -14.48 -24.77
CA ALA A 180 31.24 -13.65 -24.55
C ALA A 180 32.43 -14.32 -25.24
N PRO A 181 32.65 -14.05 -26.54
CA PRO A 181 33.76 -14.64 -27.26
C PRO A 181 35.08 -14.14 -26.67
N VAL A 182 35.85 -15.06 -26.08
CA VAL A 182 37.17 -14.79 -25.52
C VAL A 182 38.25 -15.46 -26.35
N SER A 183 39.31 -14.70 -26.65
CA SER A 183 40.53 -15.22 -27.28
C SER A 183 41.62 -15.31 -26.22
N PHE A 184 42.05 -16.53 -25.91
CA PHE A 184 43.19 -16.76 -25.02
C PHE A 184 44.48 -16.77 -25.84
N PHE A 185 45.45 -15.93 -25.47
CA PHE A 185 46.80 -15.95 -26.00
C PHE A 185 47.76 -16.37 -24.87
N GLY A 186 48.74 -17.23 -25.18
CA GLY A 186 49.81 -17.65 -24.27
C GLY A 186 51.14 -17.70 -25.01
N ASP A 187 52.23 -17.41 -24.30
CA ASP A 187 53.62 -17.54 -24.78
C ASP A 187 54.05 -19.02 -24.90
#